data_AF-A0A149UQ46-F1
#
_entry.id   AF-A0A149UQ46-F1
#
_cell.length_a   1.000
_cell.length_b   1.000
_cell.length_c   1.000
_cell.angle_alpha   90.00
_cell.angle_beta   90.00
_cell.angle_gamma   90.00
#
_symmetry.space_group_name_H-M   'P 1'
#
loop_
_entity.id
_entity.type
_entity.pdbx_description
1 polymer ?
#
loop_
_entity_poly.entity_id
_entity_poly.type
_entity_poly.pdbx_seq_one_letter_code
_entity_poly.pdbx_strand_id
1 'polypeptide(L)'
;MRSSGALYTLHKSGAIEDRHVAAAEMWARDYETGILGARDPDAGKSGGKSDIEYAMLSRAAAVTRCESVRRCLGAASQRFLVLMMIDGLSVNQMRIELKQDHKKVAGAIELLLEQLVELYDGFPGRIMAS
;
A
#
# COMPACT_ATOMS: atom_id res chain seq x y z
N MET A 1 12.61 4.73 -0.79
CA MET A 1 11.56 4.24 -1.71
C MET A 1 11.55 2.72 -1.60
N ARG A 2 10.49 2.13 -1.08
CA ARG A 2 10.34 0.68 -0.88
C ARG A 2 9.57 0.15 -2.08
N SER A 3 10.28 -0.23 -3.14
CA SER A 3 9.66 -0.98 -4.22
C SER A 3 9.81 -2.47 -3.95
N SER A 4 8.70 -3.22 -3.90
CA SER A 4 8.79 -4.68 -3.94
C SER A 4 9.36 -5.13 -5.29
N GLY A 5 9.93 -6.34 -5.34
CA GLY A 5 10.45 -6.90 -6.60
C GLY A 5 9.36 -7.08 -7.66
N ALA A 6 8.13 -7.39 -7.24
CA ALA A 6 6.97 -7.44 -8.12
C ALA A 6 6.63 -6.07 -8.71
N LEU A 7 6.51 -5.04 -7.86
CA LEU A 7 6.15 -3.69 -8.26
C LEU A 7 7.21 -3.09 -9.21
N TYR A 8 8.49 -3.30 -8.90
CA TYR A 8 9.59 -2.87 -9.77
C TYR A 8 9.53 -3.53 -11.15
N THR A 9 9.26 -4.83 -11.20
CA THR A 9 9.19 -5.58 -12.45
C THR A 9 8.02 -5.12 -13.32
N LEU A 10 6.85 -4.93 -12.72
CA LEU A 10 5.65 -4.42 -13.41
C LEU A 10 5.86 -2.99 -13.93
N HIS A 11 6.53 -2.14 -13.15
CA HIS A 11 6.83 -0.78 -13.57
C HIS A 11 7.83 -0.78 -14.73
N LYS A 12 8.89 -1.57 -14.63
CA LYS A 12 9.91 -1.70 -15.69
C LYS A 12 9.34 -2.27 -16.99
N SER A 13 8.30 -3.12 -16.93
CA SER A 13 7.63 -3.62 -18.13
C SER A 13 6.60 -2.65 -18.72
N GLY A 14 6.35 -1.51 -18.08
CA GLY A 14 5.32 -0.55 -18.49
C GLY A 14 3.89 -1.02 -18.24
N ALA A 15 3.69 -2.05 -17.41
CA ALA A 15 2.36 -2.53 -17.06
C ALA A 15 1.68 -1.62 -16.02
N ILE A 16 2.48 -0.86 -15.27
CA ILE A 16 2.04 0.14 -14.31
C ILE A 16 2.89 1.41 -14.48
N GLU A 17 2.49 2.46 -13.77
CA GLU A 17 3.01 3.83 -13.88
C GLU A 17 3.44 4.32 -12.48
N ASP A 18 4.15 5.46 -12.41
CA ASP A 18 4.61 6.04 -11.14
C ASP A 18 3.47 6.26 -10.12
N ARG A 19 2.26 6.62 -10.56
CA ARG A 19 1.09 6.78 -9.68
C ARG A 19 0.72 5.48 -8.95
N HIS A 20 0.84 4.34 -9.63
CA HIS A 20 0.59 3.02 -9.07
C HIS A 20 1.63 2.68 -8.01
N VAL A 21 2.89 3.00 -8.29
CA VAL A 21 4.00 2.82 -7.34
C VAL A 21 3.76 3.67 -6.09
N ALA A 22 3.44 4.95 -6.26
CA ALA A 22 3.19 5.88 -5.17
C ALA A 22 2.00 5.45 -4.29
N ALA A 23 0.90 4.99 -4.90
CA ALA A 23 -0.25 4.49 -4.15
C ALA A 23 0.08 3.22 -3.36
N ALA A 24 0.82 2.27 -3.95
CA ALA A 24 1.24 1.05 -3.28
C ALA A 24 2.20 1.34 -2.10
N GLU A 25 3.15 2.26 -2.28
CA GLU A 25 4.06 2.68 -1.21
C GLU A 25 3.32 3.41 -0.07
N MET A 26 2.34 4.25 -0.40
CA MET A 26 1.51 4.92 0.59
C MET A 26 0.69 3.91 1.41
N TRP A 27 0.10 2.93 0.74
CA TRP A 27 -0.59 1.83 1.40
C TRP A 27 0.32 1.03 2.32
N ALA A 28 1.52 0.68 1.86
CA ALA A 28 2.47 -0.07 2.67
C ALA A 28 2.84 0.69 3.95
N ARG A 29 3.07 2.01 3.84
CA ARG A 29 3.34 2.88 5.01
C ARG A 29 2.17 2.91 5.99
N ASP A 30 0.95 3.03 5.47
CA ASP A 30 -0.25 2.99 6.32
C ASP A 30 -0.38 1.65 7.03
N TYR A 31 -0.11 0.54 6.33
CA TYR A 31 -0.20 -0.79 6.89
C TYR A 31 0.85 -1.02 7.99
N GLU A 32 2.09 -0.60 7.75
CA GLU A 32 3.16 -0.67 8.75
C GLU A 32 2.81 0.18 9.99
N THR A 33 2.36 1.41 9.80
CA THR A 33 2.08 2.36 10.89
C THR A 33 0.82 1.99 11.67
N GLY A 34 -0.23 1.65 10.95
CA GLY A 34 -1.58 1.39 11.45
C GLY A 34 -1.75 -0.02 12.00
N ILE A 35 -1.27 -1.03 11.27
CA ILE A 35 -1.57 -2.44 11.55
C ILE A 35 -0.39 -3.15 12.23
N LEU A 36 0.82 -3.03 11.70
CA LEU A 36 2.01 -3.67 12.29
C LEU A 36 2.56 -2.89 13.50
N GLY A 37 2.11 -1.66 13.67
CA GLY A 37 2.49 -0.81 14.78
C GLY A 37 3.93 -0.26 14.68
N ALA A 38 4.49 -0.21 13.47
CA ALA A 38 5.75 0.48 13.21
C ALA A 38 5.64 1.96 13.59
N ARG A 39 6.77 2.57 13.97
CA ARG A 39 6.84 4.00 14.27
C ARG A 39 6.73 4.76 12.95
N ASP A 40 5.78 5.69 12.87
CA ASP A 40 5.67 6.60 11.73
C ASP A 40 6.98 7.40 11.60
N PRO A 41 7.73 7.28 10.47
CA PRO A 41 9.00 7.96 10.28
C PRO A 41 8.87 9.49 10.29
N ASP A 42 7.67 10.04 10.04
CA ASP A 42 7.44 11.48 10.07
C ASP A 42 7.04 12.00 11.46
N ALA A 43 6.62 11.12 12.39
CA ALA A 43 6.24 11.49 13.76
C ALA A 43 7.44 11.83 14.68
N GLY A 44 8.68 11.58 14.26
CA GLY A 44 9.88 11.84 15.06
C GLY A 44 10.52 13.22 14.86
N LYS A 45 10.01 14.05 13.93
CA LYS A 45 10.65 15.31 13.52
C LYS A 45 10.25 16.51 14.38
N SER A 46 9.30 16.36 15.30
CA SER A 46 8.67 17.45 16.06
C SER A 46 8.85 17.30 17.59
N GLY A 47 10.09 17.11 18.05
CA GLY A 47 10.42 16.72 19.44
C GLY A 47 9.73 17.47 20.59
N GLY A 48 8.56 16.99 21.01
CA GLY A 48 7.76 17.56 22.10
C GLY A 48 6.66 16.63 22.59
N LYS A 49 6.12 16.86 23.81
CA LYS A 49 5.04 16.08 24.44
C LYS A 49 3.76 15.89 23.57
N SER A 50 3.59 16.71 22.53
CA SER A 50 2.57 16.58 21.47
C SER A 50 2.77 15.37 20.55
N ASP A 51 3.94 14.74 20.57
CA ASP A 51 4.29 13.65 19.65
C ASP A 51 3.45 12.38 19.89
N ILE A 52 2.97 12.12 21.10
CA ILE A 52 2.19 10.90 21.40
C ILE A 52 0.76 11.02 20.83
N GLU A 53 0.07 12.12 21.13
CA GLU A 53 -1.29 12.35 20.61
C GLU A 53 -1.28 12.45 19.09
N TYR A 54 -0.28 13.14 18.52
CA TYR A 54 -0.10 13.21 17.07
C TYR A 54 0.23 11.85 16.46
N ALA A 55 1.11 11.04 17.08
CA ALA A 55 1.38 9.69 16.62
C ALA A 55 0.15 8.78 16.71
N MET A 56 -0.70 8.95 17.74
CA MET A 56 -1.96 8.22 17.86
C MET A 56 -2.95 8.63 16.77
N LEU A 57 -3.07 9.93 16.46
CA LEU A 57 -3.90 10.43 15.37
C LEU A 57 -3.41 9.93 14.00
N SER A 58 -2.09 9.98 13.76
CA SER A 58 -1.47 9.45 12.53
C SER A 58 -1.75 7.95 12.38
N ARG A 59 -1.55 7.17 13.46
CA ARG A 59 -1.88 5.74 13.48
C ARG A 59 -3.36 5.49 13.21
N ALA A 60 -4.27 6.24 13.83
CA ALA A 60 -5.71 6.08 13.62
C ALA A 60 -6.10 6.38 12.16
N ALA A 61 -5.50 7.41 11.55
CA ALA A 61 -5.71 7.72 10.14
C ALA A 61 -5.19 6.62 9.21
N ALA A 62 -4.00 6.07 9.50
CA ALA A 62 -3.43 4.95 8.76
C ALA A 62 -4.30 3.69 8.84
N VAL A 63 -4.79 3.33 10.04
CA VAL A 63 -5.76 2.23 10.23
C VAL A 63 -7.00 2.46 9.38
N THR A 64 -7.56 3.67 9.42
CA THR A 64 -8.77 4.03 8.66
C THR A 64 -8.57 3.84 7.15
N ARG A 65 -7.41 4.25 6.60
CA ARG A 65 -7.08 4.06 5.18
C ARG A 65 -6.90 2.58 4.82
N CYS A 66 -6.21 1.80 5.67
CA CYS A 66 -6.09 0.35 5.47
C CYS A 66 -7.45 -0.36 5.54
N GLU A 67 -8.33 0.01 6.47
CA GLU A 67 -9.68 -0.52 6.57
C GLU A 67 -10.52 -0.18 5.33
N SER A 68 -10.36 1.03 4.80
CA SER A 68 -11.06 1.47 3.59
C SER A 68 -10.68 0.62 2.39
N VAL A 69 -9.40 0.24 2.24
CA VAL A 69 -8.97 -0.72 1.20
C VAL A 69 -9.70 -2.06 1.36
N ARG A 70 -9.80 -2.58 2.58
CA ARG A 70 -10.54 -3.82 2.85
C ARG A 70 -12.03 -3.71 2.54
N ARG A 71 -12.67 -2.58 2.89
CA ARG A 71 -14.10 -2.33 2.72
C ARG A 71 -14.47 -2.07 1.26
N CYS A 72 -13.66 -1.29 0.55
CA CYS A 72 -13.95 -0.84 -0.81
C CYS A 72 -13.41 -1.81 -1.88
N LEU A 73 -12.19 -2.34 -1.70
CA LEU A 73 -11.54 -3.20 -2.69
C LEU A 73 -11.63 -4.70 -2.32
N GLY A 74 -12.04 -5.00 -1.10
CA GLY A 74 -12.25 -6.37 -0.61
C GLY A 74 -11.02 -6.98 0.08
N ALA A 75 -11.28 -8.05 0.84
CA ALA A 75 -10.25 -8.74 1.62
C ALA A 75 -9.19 -9.42 0.74
N ALA A 76 -9.56 -9.88 -0.46
CA ALA A 76 -8.62 -10.45 -1.41
C ALA A 76 -7.58 -9.40 -1.83
N SER A 77 -8.02 -8.21 -2.22
CA SER A 77 -7.17 -7.07 -2.58
C SER A 77 -6.17 -6.71 -1.49
N GLN A 78 -6.62 -6.63 -0.23
CA GLN A 78 -5.71 -6.43 0.89
C GLN A 78 -4.69 -7.57 1.02
N ARG A 79 -5.08 -8.83 0.82
CA ARG A 79 -4.16 -9.97 0.83
C ARG A 79 -3.11 -9.87 -0.28
N PHE A 80 -3.49 -9.48 -1.49
CA PHE A 80 -2.55 -9.24 -2.59
C PHE A 80 -1.53 -8.15 -2.22
N LEU A 81 -1.98 -7.04 -1.63
CA LEU A 81 -1.11 -5.96 -1.19
C LEU A 81 -0.15 -6.39 -0.07
N VAL A 82 -0.61 -7.19 0.90
CA VAL A 82 0.27 -7.74 1.95
C VAL A 82 1.35 -8.62 1.34
N LEU A 83 0.97 -9.61 0.52
CA LEU A 83 1.93 -10.52 -0.12
C LEU A 83 2.95 -9.77 -0.97
N MET A 84 2.50 -8.73 -1.69
CA MET A 84 3.35 -7.98 -2.61
C MET A 84 4.24 -6.96 -1.88
N MET A 85 3.67 -6.14 -1.01
CA MET A 85 4.34 -4.95 -0.47
C MET A 85 4.95 -5.17 0.91
N ILE A 86 4.39 -6.08 1.71
CA ILE A 86 4.88 -6.38 3.06
C ILE A 86 5.80 -7.60 3.02
N ASP A 87 5.32 -8.71 2.43
CA ASP A 87 6.09 -9.95 2.34
C ASP A 87 7.10 -9.93 1.18
N GLY A 88 7.01 -8.93 0.28
CA GLY A 88 7.95 -8.71 -0.80
C GLY A 88 7.93 -9.78 -1.90
N LEU A 89 6.84 -10.55 -2.01
CA LEU A 89 6.76 -11.64 -2.97
C LEU A 89 6.72 -11.12 -4.42
N SER A 90 7.42 -11.83 -5.29
CA SER A 90 7.26 -11.69 -6.75
C SER A 90 5.92 -12.24 -7.23
N VAL A 91 5.45 -11.82 -8.41
CA VAL A 91 4.23 -12.36 -9.05
C VAL A 91 4.28 -13.90 -9.14
N ASN A 92 5.46 -14.48 -9.43
CA ASN A 92 5.64 -15.92 -9.49
C ASN A 92 5.51 -16.61 -8.13
N GLN A 93 5.98 -16.00 -7.05
CA GLN A 93 5.79 -16.53 -5.69
C GLN A 93 4.34 -16.39 -5.25
N MET A 94 3.70 -15.25 -5.53
CA MET A 94 2.27 -15.03 -5.24
C MET A 94 1.38 -16.04 -5.96
N ARG A 95 1.71 -16.40 -7.21
CA ARG A 95 1.04 -17.47 -7.95
C ARG A 95 1.04 -18.81 -7.21
N ILE A 96 2.20 -19.18 -6.66
CA ILE A 96 2.37 -20.43 -5.91
C ILE A 96 1.57 -20.35 -4.61
N GLU A 97 1.71 -19.26 -3.86
CA GLU A 97 1.03 -19.02 -2.59
C GLU A 97 -0.50 -19.02 -2.73
N LEU A 98 -1.02 -18.33 -3.75
CA LEU A 98 -2.46 -18.21 -4.01
C LEU A 98 -3.04 -19.41 -4.75
N LYS A 99 -2.21 -20.34 -5.25
CA LYS A 99 -2.60 -21.46 -6.11
C LYS A 99 -3.44 -20.99 -7.31
N GLN A 100 -3.00 -19.90 -7.94
CA GLN A 100 -3.68 -19.27 -9.08
C GLN A 100 -2.81 -19.35 -10.34
N ASP A 101 -3.39 -19.04 -11.49
CA ASP A 101 -2.64 -18.88 -12.74
C ASP A 101 -1.83 -17.58 -12.74
N HIS A 102 -0.64 -17.59 -13.35
CA HIS A 102 0.21 -16.40 -13.44
C HIS A 102 -0.54 -15.19 -14.03
N LYS A 103 -1.26 -15.41 -15.15
CA LYS A 103 -2.03 -14.36 -15.83
C LYS A 103 -3.14 -13.77 -14.96
N LYS A 104 -3.79 -14.60 -14.13
CA LYS A 104 -4.82 -14.13 -13.20
C LYS A 104 -4.23 -13.28 -12.09
N VAL A 105 -3.09 -13.68 -11.54
CA VAL A 105 -2.37 -12.91 -10.51
C VAL A 105 -1.89 -11.58 -11.08
N ALA A 106 -1.26 -11.57 -12.25
CA ALA A 106 -0.77 -10.35 -12.89
C ALA A 106 -1.93 -9.36 -13.19
N GLY A 107 -2.98 -9.82 -13.87
CA GLY A 107 -4.13 -8.96 -14.18
C GLY A 107 -4.89 -8.48 -12.94
N ALA A 108 -4.96 -9.30 -11.88
CA ALA A 108 -5.53 -8.87 -10.61
C ALA A 108 -4.69 -7.79 -9.92
N ILE A 109 -3.35 -7.87 -9.99
CA ILE A 109 -2.46 -6.85 -9.43
C ILE A 109 -2.57 -5.54 -10.21
N GLU A 110 -2.61 -5.59 -11.54
CA GLU A 110 -2.77 -4.39 -12.39
C GLU A 110 -4.08 -3.66 -12.06
N LEU A 111 -5.21 -4.37 -12.07
CA LEU A 111 -6.52 -3.80 -11.71
C LEU A 111 -6.53 -3.27 -10.27
N LEU A 112 -5.95 -4.02 -9.33
CA LEU A 112 -5.86 -3.62 -7.93
C LEU A 112 -5.09 -2.31 -7.77
N LEU A 113 -3.99 -2.14 -8.48
CA LEU A 113 -3.18 -0.94 -8.38
C LEU A 113 -3.92 0.27 -8.94
N GLU A 114 -4.66 0.12 -10.04
CA GLU A 114 -5.54 1.17 -10.57
C GLU A 114 -6.59 1.60 -9.53
N GLN A 115 -7.31 0.64 -8.95
CA GLN A 115 -8.31 0.90 -7.92
C GLN A 115 -7.71 1.50 -6.63
N LEU A 116 -6.47 1.13 -6.31
CA LEU A 116 -5.76 1.69 -5.16
C LEU A 116 -5.41 3.16 -5.37
N VAL A 117 -5.03 3.54 -6.61
CA VAL A 117 -4.80 4.94 -6.98
C VAL A 117 -6.08 5.74 -6.77
N GLU A 118 -7.19 5.30 -7.37
CA GLU A 118 -8.50 5.97 -7.26
C GLU A 118 -8.95 6.13 -5.81
N LEU A 119 -8.84 5.05 -5.01
CA LEU A 119 -9.24 5.07 -3.60
C LEU A 119 -8.43 6.09 -2.82
N TYR A 120 -7.11 6.11 -3.01
CA TYR A 120 -6.27 7.01 -2.25
C TYR A 120 -6.34 8.47 -2.74
N ASP A 121 -6.56 8.71 -4.03
CA ASP A 121 -6.86 10.05 -4.56
C ASP A 121 -8.14 10.63 -3.95
N GLY A 122 -9.10 9.76 -3.60
CA GLY A 122 -10.33 10.15 -2.92
C GLY A 122 -10.18 10.56 -1.46
N PHE A 123 -9.03 10.34 -0.80
CA PHE A 123 -8.87 10.72 0.61
C PHE A 123 -8.61 12.24 0.79
N PRO A 124 -9.38 12.93 1.67
CA PRO A 124 -9.17 14.34 1.93
C PRO A 124 -7.79 14.58 2.58
N GLY A 125 -7.04 15.55 2.03
CA GLY A 125 -5.69 15.90 2.50
C GLY A 125 -4.54 15.56 1.54
N ARG A 126 -4.81 14.96 0.36
CA ARG A 126 -3.83 14.89 -0.73
C ARG A 126 -3.66 16.27 -1.37
N ILE A 127 -2.72 17.05 -0.82
CA ILE A 127 -2.07 18.10 -1.62
C ILE A 127 -1.11 17.35 -2.54
N MET A 128 -1.48 17.24 -3.82
CA MET A 128 -0.59 16.70 -4.85
C MET A 128 0.67 17.56 -4.88
N ALA A 129 1.81 16.99 -4.47
CA ALA A 129 3.10 17.55 -4.85
C ALA A 129 3.28 17.25 -6.34
N SER A 130 2.95 18.24 -7.15
CA SER A 130 3.29 18.34 -8.58
C SER A 130 4.79 18.42 -8.79
#